data_AF-A0A119VC69-F1
#
_entry.id   AF-A0A119VC69-F1
#
_cell.length_a   1.000
_cell.length_b   1.000
_cell.length_c   1.000
_cell.angle_alpha   90.00
_cell.angle_beta   90.00
_cell.angle_gamma   90.00
#
_symmetry.space_group_name_H-M   'P 1'
#
loop_
_entity.id
_entity.type
_entity.pdbx_description
1 polymer ?
#
loop_
_entity_poly.entity_id
_entity_poly.type
_entity_poly.pdbx_seq_one_letter_code
_entity_poly.pdbx_strand_id
1 'polypeptide(L)'
;MAKLPFSFADAQQAAASRKAKSWLLPMSPQDADRILLRYHVALATMRAGRGERIHLQLLLQMTVLASFIGDAYAASLCPDVMAKVEHSILQAVARGDETNAWALDQETIGVAPVTQDTRTPLG
;
A
#
# COMPACT_ATOMS: atom_id res chain seq x y z
N MET A 1 23.82 51.53 11.62
CA MET A 1 23.57 50.55 10.54
C MET A 1 22.85 49.35 11.14
N ALA A 2 21.55 49.19 10.87
CA ALA A 2 20.74 48.11 11.43
C ALA A 2 20.98 46.80 10.65
N LYS A 3 21.43 45.75 11.35
CA LYS A 3 21.62 44.41 10.79
C LYS A 3 20.23 43.76 10.66
N LEU A 4 19.69 43.66 9.44
CA LEU A 4 18.43 42.95 9.18
C LEU A 4 18.61 41.47 9.58
N PRO A 5 17.77 40.91 10.48
CA PRO A 5 18.09 39.66 11.16
C PRO A 5 17.63 38.37 10.42
N PHE A 6 17.47 38.40 9.11
CA PHE A 6 17.04 37.20 8.36
C PHE A 6 17.70 37.14 6.99
N SER A 7 18.64 36.19 6.83
CA SER A 7 19.21 35.81 5.54
C SER A 7 18.27 34.83 4.85
N PHE A 8 17.98 35.07 3.57
CA PHE A 8 17.21 34.13 2.74
C PHE A 8 17.89 32.76 2.63
N ALA A 9 19.23 32.71 2.71
CA ALA A 9 19.98 31.46 2.72
C ALA A 9 19.68 30.62 3.98
N ASP A 10 19.61 31.26 5.15
CA ASP A 10 19.28 30.58 6.41
C ASP A 10 17.83 30.08 6.41
N ALA A 11 16.90 30.86 5.82
CA ALA A 11 15.51 30.46 5.65
C ALA A 11 15.37 29.24 4.72
N GLN A 12 16.17 29.19 3.65
CA GLN A 12 16.19 28.08 2.69
C GLN A 12 16.83 26.81 3.29
N GLN A 13 17.91 26.96 4.05
CA GLN A 13 18.55 25.86 4.81
C GLN A 13 17.59 25.28 5.86
N ALA A 14 16.84 26.13 6.57
CA ALA A 14 15.85 25.72 7.55
C ALA A 14 14.63 25.05 6.89
N ALA A 15 14.19 25.53 5.72
CA ALA A 15 13.13 24.89 4.94
C ALA A 15 13.56 23.50 4.42
N ALA A 16 14.78 23.36 3.90
CA ALA A 16 15.34 22.07 3.49
C ALA A 16 15.48 21.10 4.67
N SER A 17 15.92 21.58 5.84
CA SER A 17 16.03 20.78 7.06
C SER A 17 14.67 20.34 7.61
N ARG A 18 13.65 21.22 7.56
CA ARG A 18 12.27 20.87 7.91
C ARG A 18 11.67 19.85 6.93
N LYS A 19 11.95 20.02 5.62
CA LYS A 19 11.57 19.05 4.59
C LYS A 19 12.26 17.71 4.83
N ALA A 20 13.56 17.66 5.09
CA ALA A 20 14.27 16.42 5.42
C ALA A 20 13.69 15.73 6.67
N LYS A 21 13.32 16.50 7.70
CA LYS A 21 12.65 15.97 8.89
C LYS A 21 11.21 15.51 8.61
N SER A 22 10.51 16.10 7.65
CA SER A 22 9.15 15.67 7.29
C SER A 22 9.13 14.32 6.56
N TRP A 23 10.25 13.87 5.97
CA TRP A 23 10.38 12.51 5.43
C TRP A 23 10.49 11.43 6.52
N LEU A 24 10.78 11.84 7.76
CA LEU A 24 10.79 10.94 8.92
C LEU A 24 9.43 10.86 9.61
N LEU A 25 8.47 11.67 9.17
CA LEU A 25 7.12 11.64 9.70
C LEU A 25 6.30 10.57 8.99
N PRO A 26 5.34 9.96 9.69
CA PRO A 26 4.35 9.09 9.06
C PRO A 26 3.66 9.80 7.88
N MET A 27 3.31 9.02 6.87
CA MET A 27 2.47 9.48 5.75
C MET A 27 1.19 10.15 6.27
N SER A 28 0.75 11.21 5.60
CA SER A 28 -0.51 11.86 5.96
C SER A 28 -1.68 10.90 5.74
N PRO A 29 -2.74 10.93 6.58
CA PRO A 29 -3.91 10.07 6.37
C PRO A 29 -4.55 10.26 4.99
N GLN A 30 -4.56 11.48 4.45
CA GLN A 30 -5.13 11.78 3.13
C GLN A 30 -4.36 11.11 1.98
N ASP A 31 -3.02 11.06 2.08
CA ASP A 31 -2.20 10.37 1.10
C ASP A 31 -2.38 8.86 1.18
N ALA A 32 -2.49 8.32 2.41
CA ALA A 32 -2.77 6.91 2.64
C ALA A 32 -4.14 6.53 2.05
N ASP A 33 -5.18 7.32 2.30
CA ASP A 33 -6.53 7.10 1.77
C ASP A 33 -6.55 7.11 0.24
N ARG A 34 -5.79 8.01 -0.39
CA ARG A 34 -5.68 8.06 -1.85
C ARG A 34 -5.03 6.79 -2.42
N ILE A 35 -4.03 6.25 -1.73
CA ILE A 35 -3.38 4.99 -2.12
C ILE A 35 -4.34 3.81 -1.92
N LEU A 36 -5.00 3.75 -0.75
CA LEU A 36 -6.02 2.75 -0.43
C LEU A 36 -7.14 2.72 -1.47
N LEU A 37 -7.69 3.89 -1.82
CA LEU A 37 -8.78 3.98 -2.79
C LEU A 37 -8.38 3.42 -4.16
N ARG A 38 -7.15 3.68 -4.61
CA ARG A 38 -6.62 3.13 -5.87
C ARG A 38 -6.57 1.60 -5.85
N TYR A 39 -6.09 1.02 -4.76
CA TYR A 39 -6.05 -0.44 -4.62
C TYR A 39 -7.45 -1.05 -4.49
N HIS A 40 -8.36 -0.41 -3.76
CA HIS A 40 -9.74 -0.85 -3.65
C HIS A 40 -10.46 -0.83 -4.99
N VAL A 41 -10.30 0.23 -5.78
CA VAL A 41 -10.88 0.31 -7.13
C VAL A 41 -10.29 -0.78 -8.03
N ALA A 42 -8.97 -0.97 -8.03
CA ALA A 42 -8.34 -2.02 -8.82
C ALA A 42 -8.83 -3.43 -8.43
N LEU A 43 -8.99 -3.69 -7.13
CA LEU A 43 -9.51 -4.96 -6.63
C LEU A 43 -10.97 -5.16 -7.04
N ALA A 44 -11.80 -4.13 -6.92
CA ALA A 44 -13.21 -4.19 -7.29
C ALA A 44 -13.39 -4.41 -8.79
N THR A 45 -12.64 -3.71 -9.65
CA THR A 45 -12.71 -3.88 -11.11
C THR A 45 -12.26 -5.28 -11.54
N MET A 46 -11.17 -5.79 -10.95
CA MET A 46 -10.65 -7.13 -11.21
C MET A 46 -11.62 -8.24 -10.77
N ARG A 47 -12.30 -8.07 -9.64
CA ARG A 47 -13.35 -9.02 -9.17
C ARG A 47 -14.61 -8.99 -10.01
N ALA A 48 -14.93 -7.83 -10.58
CA ALA A 48 -16.05 -7.66 -11.50
C ALA A 48 -15.75 -8.19 -12.91
N GLY A 49 -14.55 -8.74 -13.16
CA GLY A 49 -14.13 -9.23 -14.47
C GLY A 49 -13.89 -8.11 -15.50
N ARG A 50 -13.81 -6.86 -15.04
CA ARG A 50 -13.54 -5.67 -15.87
C ARG A 50 -12.14 -5.10 -15.62
N GLY A 51 -11.25 -5.95 -15.14
CA GLY A 51 -9.87 -5.57 -14.89
C GLY A 51 -9.12 -5.34 -16.19
N GLU A 52 -7.98 -4.68 -16.05
CA GLU A 52 -7.00 -4.48 -17.11
C GLU A 52 -5.63 -4.78 -16.51
N ARG A 53 -4.61 -4.93 -17.36
CA ARG A 53 -3.23 -5.17 -16.92
C ARG A 53 -2.76 -4.17 -15.85
N ILE A 54 -3.15 -2.90 -15.96
CA ILE A 54 -2.79 -1.87 -14.98
C ILE A 54 -3.36 -2.17 -13.59
N HIS A 55 -4.60 -2.68 -13.50
CA HIS A 55 -5.23 -3.04 -12.24
C HIS A 55 -4.49 -4.20 -11.57
N LEU A 56 -4.07 -5.20 -12.33
CA LEU A 56 -3.24 -6.30 -11.83
C LEU A 56 -1.88 -5.82 -11.32
N GLN A 57 -1.23 -4.92 -12.06
CA GLN A 57 0.04 -4.33 -11.63
C GLN A 57 -0.09 -3.57 -10.31
N LEU A 58 -1.18 -2.82 -10.12
CA LEU A 58 -1.46 -2.15 -8.83
C LEU A 58 -1.56 -3.15 -7.68
N LEU A 59 -2.27 -4.27 -7.88
CA LEU A 59 -2.45 -5.28 -6.82
C LEU A 59 -1.14 -6.05 -6.52
N LEU A 60 -0.32 -6.30 -7.54
CA LEU A 60 1.02 -6.86 -7.35
C LEU A 60 1.90 -5.91 -6.54
N GLN A 61 1.91 -4.62 -6.88
CA GLN A 61 2.65 -3.61 -6.11
C GLN A 61 2.19 -3.57 -4.65
N MET A 62 0.88 -3.60 -4.40
CA MET A 62 0.32 -3.64 -3.04
C MET A 62 0.81 -4.86 -2.27
N THR A 63 0.80 -6.03 -2.91
CA THR A 63 1.22 -7.31 -2.29
C THR A 63 2.70 -7.25 -1.87
N VAL A 64 3.56 -6.75 -2.74
CA VAL A 64 5.00 -6.57 -2.47
C VAL A 64 5.24 -5.53 -1.36
N LEU A 65 4.50 -4.41 -1.38
CA LEU A 65 4.61 -3.41 -0.31
C LEU A 65 4.16 -3.99 1.04
N ALA A 66 3.07 -4.75 1.05
CA ALA A 66 2.54 -5.36 2.26
C ALA A 66 3.54 -6.36 2.87
N SER A 67 4.24 -7.15 2.05
CA SER A 67 5.27 -8.08 2.55
C SER A 67 6.44 -7.32 3.20
N PHE A 68 6.97 -6.29 2.53
CA PHE A 68 8.05 -5.48 3.09
C PHE A 68 7.66 -4.77 4.38
N ILE A 69 6.42 -4.25 4.46
CA ILE A 69 5.91 -3.63 5.68
C ILE A 69 5.77 -4.69 6.77
N GLY A 70 5.17 -5.84 6.49
CA GLY A 70 5.03 -6.93 7.47
C GLY A 70 6.36 -7.36 8.07
N ASP A 71 7.39 -7.51 7.23
CA ASP A 71 8.75 -7.85 7.65
C ASP A 71 9.37 -6.75 8.52
N ALA A 72 9.19 -5.47 8.14
CA ALA A 72 9.74 -4.33 8.89
C ALA A 72 9.10 -4.13 10.27
N TYR A 73 7.82 -4.47 10.43
CA TYR A 73 7.07 -4.27 11.68
C TYR A 73 6.97 -5.53 12.56
N ALA A 74 7.71 -6.60 12.27
CA ALA A 74 7.60 -7.91 12.94
C ALA A 74 6.16 -8.44 13.00
N ALA A 75 5.33 -8.00 12.05
CA ALA A 75 3.92 -8.33 11.91
C ALA A 75 3.77 -9.09 10.58
N SER A 76 4.38 -10.27 10.55
CA SER A 76 4.45 -11.08 9.33
C SER A 76 3.03 -11.40 8.82
N LEU A 77 2.81 -11.19 7.53
CA LEU A 77 1.57 -11.57 6.89
C LEU A 77 1.43 -13.10 6.95
N CYS A 78 0.21 -13.57 7.20
CA CYS A 78 -0.07 -15.01 7.24
C CYS A 78 0.44 -15.67 5.93
N PRO A 79 1.39 -16.63 6.00
CA PRO A 79 2.00 -17.23 4.82
C PRO A 79 0.96 -17.87 3.89
N ASP A 80 -0.07 -18.49 4.45
CA ASP A 80 -1.16 -19.12 3.68
C ASP A 80 -1.98 -18.09 2.89
N VAL A 81 -2.18 -16.90 3.46
CA VAL A 81 -2.87 -15.79 2.78
C VAL A 81 -2.01 -15.28 1.63
N MET A 82 -0.70 -15.13 1.87
CA MET A 82 0.24 -14.68 0.83
C MET A 82 0.33 -15.67 -0.33
N ALA A 83 0.43 -16.97 -0.04
CA ALA A 83 0.44 -18.01 -1.06
C ALA A 83 -0.85 -18.00 -1.90
N LYS A 84 -2.01 -17.79 -1.26
CA LYS A 84 -3.29 -17.63 -1.97
C LYS A 84 -3.32 -16.41 -2.89
N VAL A 85 -2.86 -15.26 -2.39
CA VAL A 85 -2.77 -14.03 -3.19
C VAL A 85 -1.85 -14.22 -4.38
N GLU A 86 -0.65 -14.77 -4.17
CA GLU A 86 0.32 -15.07 -5.22
C GLU A 86 -0.28 -16.00 -6.28
N HIS A 87 -0.90 -17.10 -5.85
CA HIS A 87 -1.54 -18.04 -6.74
C HIS A 87 -2.66 -17.38 -7.58
N SER A 88 -3.48 -16.53 -6.97
CA SER A 88 -4.54 -15.81 -7.69
C SER A 88 -3.98 -14.82 -8.72
N ILE A 89 -2.86 -14.15 -8.40
CA ILE A 89 -2.19 -13.24 -9.31
C ILE A 89 -1.62 -14.02 -10.50
N LEU A 90 -0.94 -15.14 -10.26
CA LEU A 90 -0.37 -15.98 -11.32
C LEU A 90 -1.44 -16.52 -12.27
N GLN A 91 -2.59 -16.96 -11.73
CA GLN A 91 -3.72 -17.38 -12.56
C GLN A 91 -4.28 -16.22 -13.41
N ALA A 92 -4.37 -15.02 -12.83
CA ALA A 92 -4.83 -13.84 -13.56
C ALA A 92 -3.85 -13.42 -14.67
N VAL A 93 -2.53 -13.57 -14.44
CA VAL A 93 -1.49 -13.36 -15.47
C VAL A 93 -1.66 -14.37 -16.60
N ALA A 94 -1.69 -15.66 -16.29
CA ALA A 94 -1.79 -16.73 -17.29
C ALA A 94 -3.03 -16.53 -18.17
N ARG A 95 -4.18 -16.26 -17.55
CA ARG A 95 -5.43 -15.97 -18.27
C ARG A 95 -5.35 -14.67 -19.08
N GLY A 96 -4.78 -13.62 -18.52
CA GLY A 96 -4.64 -12.32 -19.18
C GLY A 96 -3.75 -12.40 -20.41
N ASP A 97 -2.66 -13.16 -20.36
CA ASP A 97 -1.76 -13.33 -21.49
C ASP A 97 -2.39 -14.16 -22.63
N GLU A 98 -3.25 -15.13 -22.30
CA GLU A 98 -3.94 -15.97 -23.30
C GLU A 98 -5.19 -15.31 -23.89
N THR A 99 -5.97 -14.58 -23.09
CA THR A 99 -7.34 -14.15 -23.44
C THR A 99 -7.54 -12.64 -23.44
N ASN A 100 -6.53 -11.89 -22.96
CA ASN A 100 -6.63 -10.45 -22.65
C ASN A 100 -7.72 -10.10 -21.62
N ALA A 101 -8.23 -11.10 -20.88
CA ALA A 101 -9.17 -10.91 -19.78
C ALA A 101 -8.43 -10.95 -18.43
N TRP A 102 -8.46 -9.83 -17.72
CA TRP A 102 -7.74 -9.66 -16.45
C TRP A 102 -8.74 -9.69 -15.29
N ALA A 103 -8.81 -10.82 -14.60
CA ALA A 103 -9.77 -11.03 -13.50
C ALA A 103 -9.16 -11.88 -12.39
N LEU A 104 -9.53 -11.57 -11.14
CA LEU A 104 -9.19 -12.40 -9.98
C LEU A 104 -10.31 -13.39 -9.70
N ASP A 105 -9.94 -14.54 -9.16
CA ASP A 105 -10.90 -15.48 -8.63
C ASP A 105 -11.59 -14.88 -7.39
N GLN A 106 -12.91 -14.97 -7.33
CA GLN A 106 -13.71 -14.30 -6.30
C GLN A 106 -13.50 -14.93 -4.91
N GLU A 107 -13.08 -16.18 -4.85
CA GLU A 107 -12.88 -16.91 -3.59
C GLU A 107 -11.56 -16.55 -2.88
N THR A 108 -10.58 -15.97 -3.56
CA THR A 108 -9.19 -16.00 -3.07
C THR A 108 -8.84 -14.86 -2.11
N ILE A 109 -9.57 -13.75 -2.12
CA ILE A 109 -9.28 -12.58 -1.29
C ILE A 109 -10.49 -12.27 -0.41
N GLY A 110 -10.85 -13.18 0.48
CA GLY A 110 -11.59 -12.76 1.68
C GLY A 110 -10.68 -11.80 2.44
N VAL A 111 -11.00 -10.51 2.47
CA VAL A 111 -10.36 -9.57 3.41
C VAL A 111 -10.83 -10.03 4.77
N ALA A 112 -10.07 -10.94 5.39
CA ALA A 112 -10.31 -11.29 6.78
C ALA A 112 -10.15 -9.98 7.57
N PRO A 113 -11.12 -9.61 8.42
CA PRO A 113 -10.91 -8.48 9.31
C PRO A 113 -9.66 -8.78 10.11
N VAL A 114 -8.69 -7.85 10.11
CA VAL A 114 -7.65 -7.83 11.14
C VAL A 114 -8.40 -7.79 12.45
N THR A 115 -8.55 -8.93 13.12
CA THR A 115 -8.94 -8.99 14.51
C THR A 115 -7.79 -8.38 15.27
N GLN A 116 -7.86 -7.07 15.48
CA GLN A 116 -7.08 -6.42 16.53
C GLN A 116 -7.50 -7.08 17.82
N ASP A 117 -6.67 -7.99 18.33
CA ASP A 117 -6.80 -8.53 19.66
C ASP A 117 -6.60 -7.39 20.65
N THR A 118 -7.71 -6.75 21.04
CA THR A 118 -7.78 -5.79 22.13
C THR A 118 -8.22 -6.53 23.38
N ARG A 119 -7.39 -7.47 23.85
CA ARG A 119 -7.49 -7.98 25.22
C ARG A 119 -6.12 -8.05 25.88
N THR A 120 -5.71 -6.92 26.45
CA THR A 120 -5.00 -6.95 27.72
C THR A 120 -6.00 -6.54 28.80
N PRO A 121 -6.54 -7.47 29.61
CA PRO A 121 -7.24 -7.08 30.82
C PRO A 121 -6.20 -6.62 31.84
N LEU A 122 -6.46 -5.46 32.43
CA LEU A 122 -5.78 -4.98 33.64
C LEU A 122 -5.85 -6.05 34.72
N GLY A 123 -4.69 -6.40 35.26
CA GLY A 123 -4.49 -7.17 36.49
C GLY A 123 -3.23 -6.66 37.16
#